data_AF-A0A853IXC7-F1
#
_entry.id   AF-A0A853IXC7-F1
#
_cell.length_a   1.000
_cell.length_b   1.000
_cell.length_c   1.000
_cell.angle_alpha   90.00
_cell.angle_beta   90.00
_cell.angle_gamma   90.00
#
_symmetry.space_group_name_H-M   'P 1'
#
loop_
_entity.id
_entity.type
_entity.pdbx_description
1 polymer ?
#
loop_
_entity_poly.entity_id
_entity_poly.type
_entity_poly.pdbx_seq_one_letter_code
_entity_poly.pdbx_strand_id
1 'polypeptide(L)'
;MAAGSAQAAVPASERQALLALFEATAGSQWTERAGWRGPAGSECQWTGVRCDDQQRHVIGLRLSNNQLRGRLPYLGALTQLRELTVSLNYLHGPLPSLRGLTQLRVLKANNNLLDGPVPALHATPRLERLMLANNRLSGVMTASRSHLALREVDISNNLLHGPLPVLVGLPQIRRFDASFNRWQGTTSDAVYEARVLRPEGAVARTHPPSDAI
;
A
#
# COMPACT_ATOMS: atom_id res chain seq x y z
N MET A 1 2.76 -30.80 -37.89
CA MET A 1 2.91 -29.47 -37.25
C MET A 1 2.04 -29.45 -36.02
N ALA A 2 2.58 -29.81 -34.86
CA ALA A 2 1.85 -29.77 -33.60
C ALA A 2 1.61 -28.31 -33.24
N ALA A 3 0.35 -27.92 -33.04
CA ALA A 3 0.00 -26.66 -32.42
C ALA A 3 0.56 -26.69 -31.00
N GLY A 4 1.68 -25.99 -30.78
CA GLY A 4 2.22 -25.78 -29.45
C GLY A 4 1.15 -25.09 -28.62
N SER A 5 0.74 -25.72 -27.52
CA SER A 5 -0.10 -25.10 -26.50
C SER A 5 0.46 -23.72 -26.19
N ALA A 6 -0.31 -22.66 -26.44
CA ALA A 6 0.08 -21.32 -26.05
C ALA A 6 0.38 -21.34 -24.54
N GLN A 7 1.66 -21.21 -24.17
CA GLN A 7 2.08 -21.17 -22.79
C GLN A 7 1.25 -20.08 -22.09
N ALA A 8 0.58 -20.42 -20.98
CA ALA A 8 -0.11 -19.42 -20.19
C ALA A 8 0.92 -18.37 -19.75
N ALA A 9 0.71 -17.13 -20.18
CA ALA A 9 1.61 -16.02 -19.92
C ALA A 9 0.77 -14.80 -19.53
N VAL A 10 1.30 -14.00 -18.62
CA VAL A 10 0.68 -12.73 -18.25
C VAL A 10 0.70 -11.76 -19.44
N PRO A 11 -0.28 -10.85 -19.56
CA PRO A 11 -0.29 -9.83 -20.61
C PRO A 11 1.02 -9.05 -20.67
N ALA A 12 1.44 -8.68 -21.89
CA ALA A 12 2.65 -7.88 -22.10
C ALA A 12 2.65 -6.56 -21.30
N SER A 13 1.47 -5.95 -21.11
CA SER A 13 1.29 -4.75 -20.29
C SER A 13 1.58 -5.00 -18.80
N GLU A 14 1.20 -6.16 -18.28
CA GLU A 14 1.52 -6.56 -16.90
C GLU A 14 3.01 -6.80 -16.75
N ARG A 15 3.62 -7.55 -17.68
CA ARG A 15 5.06 -7.76 -17.71
C ARG A 15 5.82 -6.42 -17.75
N GLN A 16 5.39 -5.48 -18.58
CA GLN A 16 6.03 -4.17 -18.67
C GLN A 16 5.92 -3.38 -17.37
N ALA A 17 4.78 -3.46 -16.66
CA ALA A 17 4.64 -2.86 -15.33
C ALA A 17 5.58 -3.49 -14.30
N LEU A 18 5.78 -4.82 -14.34
CA LEU A 18 6.76 -5.50 -13.49
C LEU A 18 8.19 -5.02 -13.81
N LEU A 19 8.58 -5.00 -15.09
CA LEU A 19 9.92 -4.56 -15.48
C LEU A 19 10.15 -3.08 -15.11
N ALA A 20 9.15 -2.22 -15.27
CA ALA A 20 9.23 -0.82 -14.83
C ALA A 20 9.40 -0.72 -13.31
N LEU A 21 8.71 -1.55 -12.52
CA LEU A 21 8.90 -1.63 -11.07
C LEU A 21 10.33 -2.04 -10.72
N PHE A 22 10.86 -3.06 -11.39
CA PHE A 22 12.24 -3.52 -11.20
C PHE A 22 13.24 -2.41 -11.47
N GLU A 23 13.15 -1.73 -12.62
CA GLU A 23 14.08 -0.64 -12.98
C GLU A 23 13.94 0.57 -12.04
N ALA A 24 12.72 1.03 -11.80
CA ALA A 24 12.45 2.24 -11.02
C ALA A 24 12.83 2.11 -9.53
N THR A 25 12.96 0.87 -9.04
CA THR A 25 13.25 0.62 -7.62
C THR A 25 14.58 -0.12 -7.40
N ALA A 26 15.52 0.04 -8.33
CA ALA A 26 16.88 -0.49 -8.26
C ALA A 26 16.95 -2.03 -8.12
N GLY A 27 16.19 -2.74 -8.96
CA GLY A 27 16.02 -4.20 -8.97
C GLY A 27 17.30 -5.02 -8.95
N SER A 28 18.39 -4.52 -9.54
CA SER A 28 19.69 -5.19 -9.52
C SER A 28 20.29 -5.29 -8.11
N GLN A 29 19.83 -4.45 -7.17
CA GLN A 29 20.28 -4.36 -5.78
C GLN A 29 19.30 -4.97 -4.78
N TRP A 30 18.19 -5.55 -5.24
CA TRP A 30 17.26 -6.24 -4.35
C TRP A 30 17.90 -7.51 -3.76
N THR A 31 17.52 -7.85 -2.54
CA THR A 31 17.97 -9.06 -1.84
C THR A 31 17.45 -10.32 -2.55
N GLU A 32 16.14 -10.37 -2.75
CA GLU A 32 15.37 -11.42 -3.42
C GLU A 32 14.92 -10.93 -4.79
N ARG A 33 15.58 -11.41 -5.83
CA ARG A 33 15.32 -11.02 -7.23
C ARG A 33 15.33 -12.17 -8.22
N ALA A 34 15.27 -13.41 -7.73
CA ALA A 34 15.32 -14.56 -8.62
C ALA A 34 14.15 -14.56 -9.61
N GLY A 35 14.47 -14.84 -10.88
CA GLY A 35 13.53 -14.85 -12.01
C GLY A 35 13.27 -13.48 -12.65
N TRP A 36 13.47 -12.36 -11.95
CA TRP A 36 13.19 -11.03 -12.50
C TRP A 36 14.00 -10.76 -13.78
N ARG A 37 13.33 -10.19 -14.79
CA ARG A 37 13.82 -10.02 -16.17
C ARG A 37 14.07 -11.32 -16.94
N GLY A 38 13.60 -12.47 -16.44
CA GLY A 38 13.59 -13.74 -17.17
C GLY A 38 12.73 -13.70 -18.43
N PRO A 39 12.71 -14.80 -19.22
CA PRO A 39 11.94 -14.89 -20.45
C PRO A 39 10.45 -14.53 -20.29
N ALA A 40 9.79 -14.06 -21.35
CA ALA A 40 8.34 -13.84 -21.33
C ALA A 40 7.61 -15.15 -21.02
N GLY A 41 6.58 -15.10 -20.16
CA GLY A 41 5.86 -16.28 -19.65
C GLY A 41 6.45 -16.90 -18.38
N SER A 42 7.61 -16.41 -17.90
CA SER A 42 8.21 -16.87 -16.63
C SER A 42 7.77 -16.05 -15.41
N GLU A 43 6.95 -15.01 -15.59
CA GLU A 43 6.64 -14.00 -14.56
C GLU A 43 6.04 -14.61 -13.29
N CYS A 44 5.24 -15.66 -13.43
CA CYS A 44 4.60 -16.35 -12.31
C CYS A 44 5.58 -17.17 -11.45
N GLN A 45 6.84 -17.32 -11.89
CA GLN A 45 7.93 -17.93 -11.14
C GLN A 45 8.86 -16.88 -10.51
N TRP A 46 8.66 -15.59 -10.79
CA TRP A 46 9.51 -14.54 -10.26
C TRP A 46 9.29 -14.39 -8.75
N THR A 47 10.37 -14.25 -8.01
CA THR A 47 10.29 -14.15 -6.55
C THR A 47 9.46 -12.94 -6.16
N GLY A 48 8.43 -13.16 -5.35
CA GLY A 48 7.48 -12.13 -4.92
C GLY A 48 6.32 -11.88 -5.88
N VAL A 49 6.27 -12.49 -7.06
CA VAL A 49 5.12 -12.40 -7.98
C VAL A 49 4.16 -13.56 -7.73
N ARG A 50 2.87 -13.28 -7.63
CA ARG A 50 1.81 -14.29 -7.55
C ARG A 50 0.83 -14.10 -8.68
N CYS A 51 0.59 -15.17 -9.44
CA CYS A 51 -0.43 -15.20 -10.49
C CYS A 51 -1.71 -15.89 -10.03
N ASP A 52 -2.77 -15.74 -10.82
CA ASP A 52 -3.99 -16.54 -10.70
C ASP A 52 -3.75 -18.01 -11.04
N ASP A 53 -4.74 -18.86 -10.76
CA ASP A 53 -4.63 -20.32 -10.90
C ASP A 53 -4.33 -20.75 -12.35
N GLN A 54 -4.71 -19.90 -13.30
CA GLN A 54 -4.48 -20.11 -14.73
C GLN A 54 -3.15 -19.52 -15.23
N GLN A 55 -2.38 -18.85 -14.38
CA GLN A 55 -1.13 -18.15 -14.72
C GLN A 55 -1.28 -17.13 -15.85
N ARG A 56 -2.44 -16.46 -15.91
CA ARG A 56 -2.77 -15.45 -16.93
C ARG A 56 -2.71 -14.04 -16.39
N HIS A 57 -2.77 -13.84 -15.09
CA HIS A 57 -2.74 -12.50 -14.50
C HIS A 57 -1.96 -12.45 -13.20
N VAL A 58 -1.21 -11.36 -13.00
CA VAL A 58 -0.59 -11.01 -11.73
C VAL A 58 -1.66 -10.55 -10.75
N ILE A 59 -1.80 -11.27 -9.64
CA ILE A 59 -2.77 -10.99 -8.58
C ILE A 59 -2.11 -10.63 -7.26
N GLY A 60 -0.79 -10.74 -7.13
CA GLY A 60 -0.06 -10.33 -5.93
C GLY A 60 1.39 -9.95 -6.20
N LEU A 61 1.86 -8.92 -5.51
CA LEU A 61 3.25 -8.51 -5.43
C LEU A 61 3.69 -8.44 -3.96
N ARG A 62 4.68 -9.25 -3.61
CA ARG A 62 5.24 -9.41 -2.27
C ARG A 62 6.73 -9.14 -2.27
N LEU A 63 7.07 -7.87 -2.07
CA LEU A 63 8.43 -7.33 -2.16
C LEU A 63 8.82 -6.59 -0.87
N SER A 64 8.23 -6.98 0.26
CA SER A 64 8.56 -6.37 1.55
C SER A 64 9.92 -6.87 2.05
N ASN A 65 10.67 -6.01 2.76
CA ASN A 65 12.01 -6.34 3.26
C ASN A 65 12.97 -6.80 2.14
N ASN A 66 13.06 -6.05 1.05
CA ASN A 66 13.79 -6.45 -0.14
C ASN A 66 14.75 -5.37 -0.67
N GLN A 67 15.08 -4.38 0.17
CA GLN A 67 15.98 -3.28 -0.14
C GLN A 67 15.61 -2.46 -1.39
N LEU A 68 14.31 -2.40 -1.75
CA LEU A 68 13.84 -1.55 -2.85
C LEU A 68 14.22 -0.09 -2.57
N ARG A 69 14.83 0.57 -3.56
CA ARG A 69 15.27 1.98 -3.49
C ARG A 69 14.80 2.72 -4.72
N GLY A 70 14.17 3.89 -4.56
CA GLY A 70 13.65 4.64 -5.69
C GLY A 70 12.18 5.00 -5.51
N ARG A 71 11.50 5.28 -6.61
CA ARG A 71 10.09 5.66 -6.64
C ARG A 71 9.25 4.51 -7.18
N LEU A 72 8.08 4.29 -6.58
CA LEU A 72 7.12 3.33 -7.13
C LEU A 72 6.55 3.87 -8.46
N PRO A 73 6.66 3.13 -9.57
CA PRO A 73 6.04 3.54 -10.83
C PRO A 73 4.52 3.28 -10.81
N TYR A 74 3.82 3.81 -11.81
CA TYR A 74 2.40 3.51 -11.99
C TYR A 74 2.19 2.03 -12.35
N LEU A 75 1.32 1.35 -11.60
CA LEU A 75 1.06 -0.09 -11.74
C LEU A 75 -0.31 -0.41 -12.34
N GLY A 76 -1.05 0.58 -12.86
CA GLY A 76 -2.45 0.41 -13.27
C GLY A 76 -2.72 -0.61 -14.38
N ALA A 77 -1.69 -1.13 -15.05
CA ALA A 77 -1.81 -2.25 -15.98
C ALA A 77 -2.09 -3.59 -15.27
N LEU A 78 -1.71 -3.73 -13.99
CA LEU A 78 -1.96 -4.92 -13.17
C LEU A 78 -3.42 -4.93 -12.68
N THR A 79 -4.37 -4.98 -13.61
CA THR A 79 -5.80 -4.76 -13.34
C THR A 79 -6.42 -5.81 -12.41
N GLN A 80 -5.83 -7.00 -12.33
CA GLN A 80 -6.25 -8.09 -11.46
C GLN A 80 -5.50 -8.12 -10.12
N LEU A 81 -4.60 -7.16 -9.86
CA LEU A 81 -3.80 -7.13 -8.63
C LEU A 81 -4.69 -7.02 -7.40
N ARG A 82 -4.55 -7.97 -6.47
CA ARG A 82 -5.31 -8.04 -5.21
C ARG A 82 -4.46 -7.63 -4.01
N GLU A 83 -3.15 -7.82 -4.10
CA GLU A 83 -2.20 -7.59 -3.00
C GLU A 83 -0.94 -6.90 -3.51
N LEU A 84 -0.58 -5.77 -2.89
CA LEU A 84 0.70 -5.10 -3.06
C LEU A 84 1.34 -4.88 -1.69
N THR A 85 2.48 -5.53 -1.43
CA THR A 85 3.24 -5.38 -0.19
C THR A 85 4.69 -5.03 -0.49
N VAL A 86 5.09 -3.83 -0.09
CA VAL A 86 6.43 -3.23 -0.30
C VAL A 86 6.95 -2.61 1.00
N SER A 87 6.46 -3.11 2.14
CA SER A 87 6.83 -2.58 3.47
C SER A 87 8.30 -2.88 3.79
N LEU A 88 8.92 -2.12 4.69
CA LEU A 88 10.32 -2.34 5.12
C LEU A 88 11.30 -2.23 3.94
N ASN A 89 11.22 -1.12 3.21
CA ASN A 89 12.14 -0.82 2.11
C ASN A 89 12.62 0.63 2.23
N TYR A 90 13.34 1.12 1.21
CA TYR A 90 13.86 2.49 1.14
C TYR A 90 13.19 3.26 0.00
N LEU A 91 11.90 2.98 -0.26
CA LEU A 91 11.13 3.69 -1.28
C LEU A 91 10.88 5.13 -0.85
N HIS A 92 10.98 6.07 -1.78
CA HIS A 92 10.76 7.50 -1.54
C HIS A 92 9.92 8.12 -2.65
N GLY A 93 9.57 9.40 -2.51
CA GLY A 93 8.62 10.06 -3.39
C GLY A 93 7.17 9.65 -3.10
N PRO A 94 6.23 10.12 -3.92
CA PRO A 94 4.81 9.86 -3.69
C PRO A 94 4.42 8.42 -4.02
N LEU A 95 3.38 7.95 -3.32
CA LEU A 95 2.63 6.80 -3.80
C LEU A 95 2.02 7.12 -5.17
N PRO A 96 2.19 6.23 -6.18
CA PRO A 96 1.62 6.46 -7.50
C PRO A 96 0.09 6.39 -7.46
N SER A 97 -0.54 6.91 -8.51
CA SER A 97 -1.99 6.74 -8.69
C SER A 97 -2.38 5.26 -8.66
N LEU A 98 -3.47 4.95 -7.96
CA LEU A 98 -4.03 3.60 -7.87
C LEU A 98 -5.06 3.31 -8.97
N ARG A 99 -5.22 4.21 -9.94
CA ARG A 99 -6.13 4.01 -11.08
C ARG A 99 -5.79 2.69 -11.79
N GLY A 100 -6.82 1.96 -12.20
CA GLY A 100 -6.69 0.65 -12.83
C GLY A 100 -6.61 -0.53 -11.86
N LEU A 101 -6.22 -0.31 -10.60
CA LEU A 101 -6.11 -1.36 -9.58
C LEU A 101 -7.45 -1.66 -8.89
N THR A 102 -8.51 -1.86 -9.68
CA THR A 102 -9.89 -1.99 -9.18
C THR A 102 -10.12 -3.24 -8.32
N GLN A 103 -9.25 -4.23 -8.43
CA GLN A 103 -9.26 -5.49 -7.67
C GLN A 103 -8.42 -5.46 -6.39
N LEU A 104 -7.72 -4.35 -6.12
CA LEU A 104 -6.80 -4.25 -4.99
C LEU A 104 -7.55 -4.33 -3.67
N ARG A 105 -7.13 -5.26 -2.81
CA ARG A 105 -7.68 -5.48 -1.46
C ARG A 105 -6.69 -5.13 -0.37
N VAL A 106 -5.40 -5.26 -0.65
CA VAL A 106 -4.33 -5.06 0.33
C VAL A 106 -3.24 -4.18 -0.26
N LEU A 107 -3.00 -3.04 0.40
CA LEU A 107 -1.86 -2.17 0.14
C LEU A 107 -1.06 -2.02 1.43
N LYS A 108 0.18 -2.52 1.44
CA LYS A 108 1.11 -2.36 2.57
C LYS A 108 2.41 -1.72 2.12
N ALA A 109 2.66 -0.50 2.56
CA ALA A 109 3.88 0.25 2.28
C ALA A 109 4.49 0.90 3.53
N ASN A 110 4.20 0.34 4.72
CA ASN A 110 4.75 0.84 5.98
C ASN A 110 6.28 0.78 6.02
N ASN A 111 6.90 1.63 6.84
CA ASN A 111 8.35 1.65 7.05
C ASN A 111 9.10 1.85 5.72
N ASN A 112 8.85 2.98 5.08
CA ASN A 112 9.55 3.48 3.91
C ASN A 112 9.86 4.98 4.13
N LEU A 113 10.30 5.65 3.08
CA LEU A 113 10.55 7.10 3.03
C LEU A 113 9.55 7.80 2.10
N LEU A 114 8.35 7.22 1.91
CA LEU A 114 7.35 7.75 0.99
C LEU A 114 6.85 9.12 1.48
N ASP A 115 6.61 10.04 0.55
CA ASP A 115 6.19 11.41 0.83
C ASP A 115 4.96 11.82 0.00
N GLY A 116 4.55 13.08 0.11
CA GLY A 116 3.39 13.60 -0.62
C GLY A 116 2.06 13.01 -0.16
N PRO A 117 0.97 13.27 -0.91
CA PRO A 117 -0.37 12.87 -0.51
C PRO A 117 -0.65 11.39 -0.68
N VAL A 118 -1.53 10.85 0.15
CA VAL A 118 -2.16 9.55 -0.09
C VAL A 118 -3.01 9.66 -1.36
N PRO A 119 -2.81 8.78 -2.37
CA PRO A 119 -3.57 8.83 -3.61
C PRO A 119 -5.06 8.56 -3.38
N ALA A 120 -5.88 9.04 -4.30
CA ALA A 120 -7.33 8.97 -4.14
C ALA A 120 -7.84 7.52 -4.08
N LEU A 121 -8.42 7.13 -2.95
CA LEU A 121 -8.81 5.75 -2.67
C LEU A 121 -10.09 5.30 -3.38
N HIS A 122 -10.87 6.23 -3.95
CA HIS A 122 -12.09 5.89 -4.70
C HIS A 122 -11.79 5.03 -5.95
N ALA A 123 -10.55 5.06 -6.45
CA ALA A 123 -10.10 4.21 -7.55
C ALA A 123 -9.94 2.72 -7.17
N THR A 124 -9.94 2.41 -5.87
CA THR A 124 -9.76 1.05 -5.32
C THR A 124 -10.94 0.68 -4.42
N PRO A 125 -12.15 0.46 -4.97
CA PRO A 125 -13.35 0.27 -4.17
C PRO A 125 -13.36 -1.03 -3.34
N ARG A 126 -12.48 -1.98 -3.68
CA ARG A 126 -12.32 -3.26 -2.98
C ARG A 126 -11.22 -3.23 -1.92
N LEU A 127 -10.59 -2.08 -1.66
CA LEU A 127 -9.47 -1.99 -0.73
C LEU A 127 -9.97 -2.23 0.70
N GLU A 128 -9.45 -3.27 1.35
CA GLU A 128 -9.83 -3.69 2.70
C GLU A 128 -8.75 -3.32 3.73
N ARG A 129 -7.48 -3.35 3.33
CA ARG A 129 -6.34 -3.08 4.22
C ARG A 129 -5.40 -2.05 3.62
N LEU A 130 -5.23 -0.93 4.31
CA LEU A 130 -4.35 0.17 3.93
C LEU A 130 -3.35 0.43 5.07
N MET A 131 -2.11 -0.03 4.88
CA MET A 131 -1.06 0.08 5.89
C MET A 131 0.08 0.95 5.33
N LEU A 132 0.17 2.18 5.79
CA LEU A 132 1.10 3.23 5.34
C LEU A 132 1.92 3.85 6.50
N ALA A 133 1.90 3.23 7.68
CA ALA A 133 2.55 3.75 8.88
C ALA A 133 4.06 3.97 8.70
N ASN A 134 4.65 4.88 9.48
CA ASN A 134 6.09 5.17 9.48
C ASN A 134 6.60 5.54 8.07
N ASN A 135 6.07 6.64 7.55
CA ASN A 135 6.49 7.28 6.30
C ASN A 135 6.58 8.80 6.51
N ARG A 136 6.68 9.57 5.43
CA ARG A 136 6.65 11.05 5.42
C ARG A 136 5.46 11.58 4.62
N LEU A 137 4.37 10.81 4.54
CA LEU A 137 3.17 11.17 3.79
C LEU A 137 2.55 12.44 4.38
N SER A 138 2.12 13.37 3.54
CA SER A 138 1.60 14.69 3.91
C SER A 138 0.31 15.02 3.18
N GLY A 139 -0.22 16.23 3.34
CA GLY A 139 -1.47 16.64 2.71
C GLY A 139 -2.72 16.16 3.44
N VAL A 140 -3.87 16.49 2.83
CA VAL A 140 -5.20 16.15 3.36
C VAL A 140 -5.66 14.83 2.77
N MET A 141 -6.05 13.89 3.64
CA MET A 141 -6.61 12.63 3.20
C MET A 141 -8.07 12.80 2.77
N THR A 142 -8.32 12.81 1.46
CA THR A 142 -9.66 12.91 0.89
C THR A 142 -10.23 11.51 0.62
N ALA A 143 -11.16 11.08 1.46
CA ALA A 143 -11.87 9.82 1.30
C ALA A 143 -13.38 10.05 1.38
N SER A 144 -14.13 9.53 0.40
CA SER A 144 -15.59 9.50 0.49
C SER A 144 -16.03 8.21 1.19
N ARG A 145 -17.01 8.31 2.10
CA ARG A 145 -17.53 7.16 2.85
C ARG A 145 -18.19 6.09 1.97
N SER A 146 -18.76 6.46 0.82
CA SER A 146 -19.66 5.60 0.04
C SER A 146 -18.99 4.52 -0.79
N HIS A 147 -17.66 4.52 -0.93
CA HIS A 147 -16.97 3.68 -1.93
C HIS A 147 -15.84 2.81 -1.38
N LEU A 148 -15.66 2.74 -0.05
CA LEU A 148 -14.51 2.08 0.55
C LEU A 148 -14.92 0.84 1.34
N ALA A 149 -14.28 -0.29 1.05
CA ALA A 149 -14.42 -1.55 1.78
C ALA A 149 -13.41 -1.68 2.95
N LEU A 150 -12.82 -0.56 3.39
CA LEU A 150 -11.73 -0.55 4.36
C LEU A 150 -12.17 -1.14 5.70
N ARG A 151 -11.31 -2.03 6.22
CA ARG A 151 -11.45 -2.73 7.51
C ARG A 151 -10.27 -2.44 8.41
N GLU A 152 -9.07 -2.36 7.86
CA GLU A 152 -7.86 -2.08 8.62
C GLU A 152 -7.11 -0.91 7.96
N VAL A 153 -6.92 0.16 8.72
CA VAL A 153 -6.19 1.35 8.29
C VAL A 153 -5.16 1.67 9.36
N ASP A 154 -3.93 1.86 8.91
CA ASP A 154 -2.83 2.33 9.75
C ASP A 154 -2.05 3.34 8.91
N ILE A 155 -2.24 4.60 9.25
CA ILE A 155 -1.58 5.76 8.64
C ILE A 155 -0.77 6.51 9.70
N SER A 156 -0.48 5.86 10.83
CA SER A 156 0.23 6.45 11.96
C SER A 156 1.66 6.87 11.59
N ASN A 157 2.23 7.79 12.37
CA ASN A 157 3.62 8.25 12.22
C ASN A 157 3.92 8.75 10.80
N ASN A 158 3.22 9.82 10.42
CA ASN A 158 3.31 10.51 9.14
C ASN A 158 3.17 12.03 9.35
N LEU A 159 3.04 12.81 8.29
CA LEU A 159 2.88 14.27 8.27
C LEU A 159 1.49 14.70 7.76
N LEU A 160 0.49 13.80 7.80
CA LEU A 160 -0.86 14.08 7.30
C LEU A 160 -1.52 15.17 8.15
N HIS A 161 -2.30 16.04 7.52
CA HIS A 161 -2.92 17.19 8.19
C HIS A 161 -4.33 17.49 7.66
N GLY A 162 -4.95 18.53 8.22
CA GLY A 162 -6.36 18.85 7.99
C GLY A 162 -7.28 18.06 8.91
N PRO A 163 -8.59 18.02 8.65
CA PRO A 163 -9.53 17.28 9.48
C PRO A 163 -9.21 15.78 9.43
N LEU A 164 -9.40 15.11 10.56
CA LEU A 164 -9.25 13.66 10.63
C LEU A 164 -10.18 13.00 9.58
N PRO A 165 -9.67 12.08 8.74
CA PRO A 165 -10.44 11.56 7.63
C PRO A 165 -11.68 10.84 8.12
N VAL A 166 -12.75 11.00 7.36
CA VAL A 166 -14.10 10.52 7.65
C VAL A 166 -14.21 8.97 7.78
N LEU A 167 -13.10 8.28 7.51
CA LEU A 167 -12.90 6.83 7.60
C LEU A 167 -13.28 6.24 8.96
N VAL A 168 -13.11 7.01 10.05
CA VAL A 168 -13.48 6.58 11.41
C VAL A 168 -14.95 6.20 11.52
N GLY A 169 -15.82 6.85 10.73
CA GLY A 169 -17.26 6.56 10.72
C GLY A 169 -17.68 5.46 9.75
N LEU A 170 -16.76 4.72 9.13
CA LEU A 170 -17.12 3.60 8.25
C LEU A 170 -17.53 2.38 9.10
N PRO A 171 -18.72 1.79 8.87
CA PRO A 171 -19.24 0.70 9.71
C PRO A 171 -18.41 -0.59 9.62
N GLN A 172 -17.58 -0.73 8.59
CA GLN A 172 -16.75 -1.92 8.36
C GLN A 172 -15.38 -1.84 9.05
N ILE A 173 -14.99 -0.68 9.61
CA ILE A 173 -13.65 -0.46 10.17
C ILE A 173 -13.45 -1.26 11.47
N ARG A 174 -12.49 -2.18 11.42
CA ARG A 174 -12.08 -3.08 12.50
C ARG A 174 -10.74 -2.73 13.14
N ARG A 175 -9.91 -1.92 12.49
CA ARG A 175 -8.68 -1.33 13.03
C ARG A 175 -8.43 -0.01 12.33
N PHE A 176 -8.19 1.05 13.10
CA PHE A 176 -7.89 2.37 12.58
C PHE A 176 -6.88 3.01 13.50
N ASP A 177 -5.69 3.29 12.98
CA ASP A 177 -4.65 4.06 13.65
C ASP A 177 -4.23 5.23 12.75
N ALA A 178 -4.37 6.43 13.27
CA ALA A 178 -3.93 7.67 12.64
C ALA A 178 -3.11 8.54 13.60
N SER A 179 -2.59 7.93 14.67
CA SER A 179 -1.75 8.58 15.68
C SER A 179 -0.48 9.16 15.05
N PHE A 180 0.20 10.06 15.77
CA PHE A 180 1.47 10.66 15.32
C PHE A 180 1.39 11.28 13.91
N ASN A 181 0.42 12.17 13.73
CA ASN A 181 0.22 12.99 12.52
C ASN A 181 -0.07 14.45 12.94
N ARG A 182 -0.40 15.34 11.99
CA ARG A 182 -0.65 16.77 12.19
C ARG A 182 -2.11 17.17 11.97
N TRP A 183 -3.05 16.34 12.45
CA TRP A 183 -4.48 16.59 12.30
C TRP A 183 -4.92 17.91 12.94
N GLN A 184 -5.84 18.61 12.29
CA GLN A 184 -6.39 19.90 12.72
C GLN A 184 -7.89 19.75 12.99
N GLY A 185 -8.41 20.59 13.90
CA GLY A 185 -9.80 20.54 14.36
C GLY A 185 -9.94 19.81 15.68
N THR A 186 -10.79 20.35 16.56
CA THR A 186 -11.03 19.80 17.88
C THR A 186 -11.59 18.39 17.75
N THR A 187 -10.96 17.50 18.48
CA THR A 187 -11.55 16.26 18.95
C THR A 187 -12.75 16.63 19.83
N SER A 188 -13.93 16.89 19.26
CA SER A 188 -15.16 16.81 20.05
C SER A 188 -15.53 15.32 20.15
N ASP A 189 -14.99 14.70 21.19
CA ASP A 189 -15.61 13.62 21.97
C ASP A 189 -16.00 12.28 21.31
N ALA A 190 -15.72 12.05 20.01
CA ALA A 190 -16.09 10.79 19.36
C ALA A 190 -14.92 9.94 18.80
N VAL A 191 -13.69 10.46 18.73
CA VAL A 191 -12.62 9.77 17.96
C VAL A 191 -11.32 9.50 18.71
N TYR A 192 -10.95 10.28 19.72
CA TYR A 192 -9.78 9.93 20.54
C TYR A 192 -10.02 8.65 21.37
N GLU A 193 -11.26 8.45 21.81
CA GLU A 193 -11.75 7.26 22.54
C GLU A 193 -11.88 6.01 21.66
N ALA A 194 -12.02 6.16 20.34
CA ALA A 194 -12.52 5.05 19.52
C ALA A 194 -11.48 3.96 19.17
N ARG A 195 -10.17 4.13 19.42
CA ARG A 195 -9.19 3.06 19.05
C ARG A 195 -7.76 3.10 19.60
N VAL A 196 -7.50 3.75 20.75
CA VAL A 196 -6.25 3.49 21.49
C VAL A 196 -6.21 2.08 22.10
N LEU A 197 -7.35 1.38 22.26
CA LEU A 197 -7.39 0.06 22.91
C LEU A 197 -8.48 -0.84 22.32
N ARG A 198 -8.08 -1.87 21.55
CA ARG A 198 -8.54 -3.27 21.67
C ARG A 198 -7.52 -4.12 20.89
N PRO A 199 -6.47 -4.60 21.57
CA PRO A 199 -6.61 -5.73 22.49
C PRO A 199 -6.22 -5.38 23.92
N GLU A 200 -6.71 -6.19 24.85
CA GLU A 200 -6.44 -6.12 26.29
C GLU A 200 -4.95 -5.83 26.60
N GLY A 201 -4.68 -4.80 27.40
CA GLY A 201 -3.44 -4.73 28.19
C GLY A 201 -2.33 -3.75 27.81
N ALA A 202 -2.52 -2.73 26.95
CA ALA A 202 -1.45 -1.77 26.65
C ALA A 202 -1.66 -0.39 27.32
N VAL A 203 -0.90 -0.10 28.37
CA VAL A 203 -0.91 1.21 29.07
C VAL A 203 -0.44 2.32 28.12
N ALA A 204 -1.30 3.31 27.86
CA ALA A 204 -0.93 4.51 27.12
C ALA A 204 0.08 5.33 27.94
N ARG A 205 1.32 5.44 27.46
CA ARG A 205 2.26 6.45 27.97
C ARG A 205 2.10 7.70 27.12
N THR A 206 1.45 8.71 27.67
CA THR A 206 1.61 10.08 27.20
C THR A 206 2.96 10.59 27.74
N HIS A 207 3.81 11.09 26.85
CA HIS A 207 4.99 11.85 27.26
C HIS A 207 4.50 13.20 27.80
N PRO A 208 5.04 13.70 28.93
CA PRO A 208 4.61 14.99 29.47
C PRO A 208 5.02 16.12 28.53
N PRO A 209 4.28 17.25 28.54
CA PRO A 209 4.62 18.41 27.73
C PRO A 209 5.98 18.96 28.16
N SER A 210 6.87 19.14 27.17
CA SER A 210 8.07 19.94 27.29
C SER A 210 7.66 21.40 27.22
N ASP A 211 7.40 22.01 28.37
CA ASP A 211 7.43 23.46 28.53
C ASP A 211 8.22 23.83 29.80
N ALA A 212 9.11 24.81 29.61
CA ALA A 212 9.67 25.75 30.58
C ALA A 212 10.68 25.25 31.64
N ILE A 213 11.98 25.44 31.35
CA ILE A 213 12.82 26.48 31.98
C ILE A 213 13.67 27.13 30.90
#